data_AF-A0AA41W1P6-F1
#
_entry.id   AF-A0AA41W1P6-F1
#
_cell.length_a   1.000
_cell.length_b   1.000
_cell.length_c   1.000
_cell.angle_alpha   90.00
_cell.angle_beta   90.00
_cell.angle_gamma   90.00
#
_symmetry.space_group_name_H-M   'P 1'
#
loop_
_entity.id
_entity.type
_entity.pdbx_description
1 polymer ?
#
loop_
_entity_poly.entity_id
_entity_poly.type
_entity_poly.pdbx_seq_one_letter_code
_entity_poly.pdbx_strand_id
1 'polypeptide(L)'
;VNTQAGASVIDCSDRNNSKYYVVVVQYTARFNADSVKNYLYTLNDGKIPKKRFNLRLAPELESLKLTGYEHNGVTCVGMKTDIPVILDEAITKLDPDFFWLGGGEIELKLGIRTSEFINYVNPFIVNCSSSS
;
A
#
# COMPACT_ATOMS: atom_id res chain seq x y z
N VAL A 1 -4.23 -1.89 -8.28
CA VAL A 1 -5.46 -2.62 -8.68
C VAL A 1 -5.17 -4.07 -8.97
N ASN A 2 -5.97 -5.01 -8.45
CA ASN A 2 -5.89 -6.43 -8.77
C ASN A 2 -6.77 -6.76 -9.99
N THR A 3 -6.15 -7.01 -11.15
CA THR A 3 -6.90 -7.19 -12.41
C THR A 3 -7.38 -8.61 -12.65
N GLN A 4 -6.95 -9.59 -11.85
CA GLN A 4 -7.36 -11.00 -11.98
C GLN A 4 -8.13 -11.51 -10.75
N ALA A 5 -8.54 -10.60 -9.86
CA ALA A 5 -9.35 -10.92 -8.69
C ALA A 5 -10.65 -11.66 -9.08
N GLY A 6 -11.22 -12.40 -8.13
CA GLY A 6 -12.56 -12.98 -8.31
C GLY A 6 -13.62 -11.90 -8.55
N ALA A 7 -14.73 -12.24 -9.19
CA ALA A 7 -15.80 -11.28 -9.51
C ALA A 7 -16.43 -10.63 -8.26
N SER A 8 -16.35 -11.30 -7.10
CA SER A 8 -16.80 -10.78 -5.82
C SER A 8 -15.86 -9.73 -5.21
N VAL A 9 -14.62 -9.60 -5.71
CA VAL A 9 -13.63 -8.64 -5.21
C VAL A 9 -13.74 -7.36 -6.03
N ILE A 10 -14.62 -6.46 -5.59
CA ILE A 10 -14.94 -5.22 -6.30
C ILE A 10 -14.41 -3.97 -5.60
N ASP A 11 -14.12 -4.05 -4.30
CA ASP A 11 -13.76 -2.91 -3.45
C ASP A 11 -12.62 -3.25 -2.46
N CYS A 12 -12.48 -2.46 -1.40
CA CYS A 12 -11.45 -2.60 -0.38
C CYS A 12 -11.97 -3.12 0.98
N SER A 13 -13.18 -3.68 1.02
CA SER A 13 -13.84 -4.08 2.28
C SER A 13 -13.17 -5.28 2.96
N ASP A 14 -12.65 -6.24 2.18
CA ASP A 14 -11.84 -7.35 2.69
C ASP A 14 -10.37 -6.97 2.66
N ARG A 15 -9.83 -6.61 3.83
CA ARG A 15 -8.42 -6.21 3.98
C ARG A 15 -7.43 -7.26 3.47
N ASN A 16 -7.77 -8.55 3.53
CA ASN A 16 -6.88 -9.64 3.13
C ASN A 16 -6.97 -9.94 1.63
N ASN A 17 -8.03 -9.52 0.95
CA ASN A 17 -8.26 -9.75 -0.47
C ASN A 17 -8.96 -8.56 -1.15
N SER A 18 -8.42 -7.37 -0.95
CA SER A 18 -8.93 -6.13 -1.55
C SER A 18 -8.60 -5.98 -3.03
N LYS A 19 -9.45 -5.23 -3.73
CA LYS A 19 -9.23 -4.83 -5.13
C LYS A 19 -8.07 -3.87 -5.29
N TYR A 20 -7.85 -3.01 -4.29
CA TYR A 20 -6.79 -2.00 -4.26
C TYR A 20 -6.01 -2.08 -2.95
N TYR A 21 -4.73 -1.74 -3.04
CA TYR A 21 -3.83 -1.61 -1.90
C TYR A 21 -2.99 -0.36 -2.14
N VAL A 22 -2.69 0.38 -1.08
CA VAL A 22 -1.64 1.41 -1.09
C VAL A 22 -0.34 0.77 -0.65
N VAL A 23 0.75 1.04 -1.36
CA VAL A 23 2.07 0.52 -0.99
C VAL A 23 2.99 1.70 -0.69
N VAL A 24 3.59 1.69 0.51
CA VAL A 24 4.53 2.71 0.97
C VAL A 24 5.93 2.10 0.95
N VAL A 25 6.78 2.63 0.08
CA VAL A 25 8.20 2.23 -0.09
C VAL A 25 9.10 3.45 0.01
N GLN A 26 10.37 3.26 0.35
CA GLN A 26 11.36 4.33 0.32
C GLN A 26 11.62 4.78 -1.12
N TYR A 27 11.83 6.09 -1.33
CA TYR A 27 12.09 6.68 -2.66
C TYR A 27 13.30 6.07 -3.39
N THR A 28 14.32 5.66 -2.64
CA THR A 28 15.54 5.05 -3.18
C THR A 28 15.38 3.55 -3.48
N ALA A 29 14.30 2.93 -3.02
CA ALA A 29 14.09 1.50 -3.12
C ALA A 29 13.25 1.13 -4.34
N ARG A 30 13.52 -0.04 -4.91
CA ARG A 30 12.73 -0.57 -6.03
C ARG A 30 11.62 -1.46 -5.49
N PHE A 31 10.38 -1.12 -5.80
CA PHE A 31 9.21 -1.93 -5.45
C PHE A 31 9.24 -3.33 -6.11
N ASN A 32 8.96 -4.36 -5.32
CA ASN A 32 8.85 -5.75 -5.73
C ASN A 32 7.39 -6.24 -5.59
N ALA A 33 6.68 -6.27 -6.72
CA ALA A 33 5.31 -6.75 -6.77
C ALA A 33 5.15 -8.24 -6.44
N ASP A 34 6.16 -9.07 -6.69
CA ASP A 34 6.11 -10.50 -6.40
C ASP A 34 6.15 -10.78 -4.91
N SER A 35 6.89 -9.99 -4.13
CA SER A 35 6.87 -10.07 -2.66
C SER A 35 5.47 -9.82 -2.11
N VAL A 36 4.78 -8.77 -2.58
CA VAL A 36 3.40 -8.48 -2.16
C VAL A 36 2.45 -9.60 -2.57
N LYS A 37 2.57 -10.10 -3.80
CA LYS A 37 1.78 -11.23 -4.30
C LYS A 37 1.93 -12.48 -3.42
N ASN A 38 3.16 -12.81 -3.04
CA ASN A 38 3.44 -13.96 -2.18
C ASN A 38 2.93 -13.75 -0.76
N TYR A 39 3.02 -12.53 -0.24
CA TYR A 39 2.44 -12.16 1.06
C TYR A 39 0.92 -12.36 1.06
N LEU A 40 0.19 -11.78 0.10
CA LEU A 40 -1.27 -11.92 0.01
C LEU A 40 -1.72 -13.37 -0.18
N TYR A 41 -0.98 -14.16 -0.96
CA TYR A 41 -1.22 -15.60 -1.06
C TYR A 41 -1.16 -16.30 0.30
N THR A 42 -0.13 -16.02 1.08
CA THR A 42 0.09 -16.60 2.41
C THR A 42 -0.95 -16.09 3.41
N LEU A 43 -1.29 -14.80 3.35
CA LEU A 43 -2.32 -14.15 4.18
C LEU A 43 -3.70 -14.80 4.01
N ASN A 44 -3.98 -15.39 2.85
CA ASN A 44 -5.22 -16.09 2.55
C ASN A 44 -5.09 -17.62 2.71
N ASP A 45 -4.18 -18.10 3.56
CA ASP A 45 -3.88 -19.52 3.81
C ASP A 45 -3.61 -20.34 2.53
N GLY A 46 -3.16 -19.69 1.45
CA GLY A 46 -2.99 -20.31 0.14
C GLY A 46 -4.28 -20.75 -0.56
N LYS A 47 -5.46 -20.41 -0.03
CA LYS A 47 -6.78 -20.77 -0.58
C LYS A 47 -7.06 -20.06 -1.91
N ILE A 48 -6.52 -18.85 -2.08
CA ILE A 48 -6.64 -18.08 -3.32
C ILE A 48 -5.42 -18.36 -4.19
N PRO A 49 -5.56 -18.86 -5.43
CA PRO A 49 -4.40 -19.13 -6.30
C PRO A 49 -3.57 -17.87 -6.59
N LYS A 50 -2.24 -17.97 -6.57
CA LYS A 50 -1.32 -16.83 -6.81
C LYS A 50 -1.64 -15.99 -8.06
N LYS A 51 -2.09 -16.63 -9.14
CA LYS A 51 -2.49 -15.95 -10.39
C LYS A 51 -3.62 -14.93 -10.19
N ARG A 52 -4.46 -15.09 -9.18
CA ARG A 52 -5.56 -14.17 -8.83
C ARG A 52 -5.08 -12.88 -8.16
N PHE A 53 -3.79 -12.75 -7.85
CA PHE A 53 -3.18 -11.55 -7.30
C PHE A 53 -2.32 -10.85 -8.38
N ASN A 54 -2.96 -10.42 -9.48
CA ASN A 54 -2.28 -9.67 -10.53
C ASN A 54 -2.36 -8.17 -10.25
N LEU A 55 -1.44 -7.68 -9.42
CA LEU A 55 -1.40 -6.29 -8.99
C LEU A 55 -0.74 -5.41 -10.07
N ARG A 56 -1.49 -4.40 -10.53
CA ARG A 56 -1.04 -3.35 -11.44
C ARG A 56 -1.21 -1.99 -10.77
N LEU A 57 -0.51 -0.97 -11.27
CA LEU A 57 -0.74 0.41 -10.86
C LEU A 57 -2.21 0.77 -11.12
N ALA A 58 -2.85 1.43 -10.16
CA ALA A 58 -4.22 1.89 -10.36
C ALA A 58 -4.24 3.02 -11.41
N PRO A 59 -5.26 3.05 -12.30
CA PRO A 59 -5.46 4.21 -13.17
C PRO A 59 -5.63 5.49 -12.35
N GLU A 60 -5.14 6.62 -12.87
CA GLU A 60 -5.13 7.90 -12.15
C GLU A 60 -6.52 8.34 -11.68
N LEU A 61 -7.52 8.26 -12.57
CA LEU A 61 -8.91 8.60 -12.24
C LEU A 61 -9.48 7.74 -11.10
N GLU A 62 -9.10 6.46 -11.05
CA GLU A 62 -9.53 5.57 -9.97
C GLU A 62 -8.79 5.88 -8.67
N SER A 63 -7.48 6.18 -8.76
CA SER A 63 -6.70 6.66 -7.61
C SER A 63 -7.30 7.92 -7.00
N LEU A 64 -7.67 8.90 -7.83
CA LEU A 64 -8.30 10.15 -7.38
C LEU A 64 -9.66 9.90 -6.71
N LYS A 65 -10.49 9.02 -7.29
CA LYS A 65 -11.80 8.67 -6.69
C LYS A 65 -11.65 7.99 -5.34
N LEU A 66 -10.72 7.03 -5.23
CA LEU A 66 -10.52 6.21 -4.04
C LEU A 66 -9.81 6.98 -2.92
N THR A 67 -8.74 7.70 -3.26
CA THR A 67 -7.90 8.38 -2.28
C THR A 67 -8.36 9.81 -2.02
N GLY A 68 -8.96 10.47 -3.01
CA GLY A 68 -9.26 11.90 -2.95
C GLY A 68 -8.09 12.82 -3.30
N TYR A 69 -6.93 12.27 -3.66
CA TYR A 69 -5.71 13.01 -3.97
C TYR A 69 -5.31 12.87 -5.44
N GLU A 70 -4.78 13.95 -5.99
CA GLU A 70 -4.24 13.97 -7.35
C GLU A 70 -2.90 13.23 -7.44
N HIS A 71 -2.43 13.01 -8.67
CA HIS A 71 -1.12 12.43 -8.92
C HIS A 71 -0.02 13.20 -8.15
N ASN A 72 0.95 12.48 -7.58
CA ASN A 72 2.00 12.99 -6.68
C ASN A 72 1.54 13.54 -5.32
N GLY A 73 0.24 13.71 -5.07
CA GLY A 73 -0.31 14.13 -3.78
C GLY A 73 -0.76 12.98 -2.87
N VAL A 74 -0.83 11.74 -3.37
CA VAL A 74 -1.40 10.59 -2.65
C VAL A 74 -0.71 10.34 -1.31
N THR A 75 -1.52 10.22 -0.26
CA THR A 75 -1.09 9.85 1.10
C THR A 75 -2.00 8.77 1.69
N CYS A 76 -1.58 8.19 2.82
CA CYS A 76 -2.31 7.14 3.53
C CYS A 76 -3.31 7.67 4.57
N VAL A 77 -3.33 8.98 4.80
CA VAL A 77 -4.17 9.64 5.81
C VAL A 77 -5.30 10.39 5.12
N GLY A 78 -6.53 10.30 5.65
CA GLY A 78 -7.65 11.10 5.14
C GLY A 78 -8.20 10.68 3.77
N MET A 79 -7.93 9.44 3.33
CA MET A 79 -8.46 8.92 2.08
C MET A 79 -9.99 8.82 2.09
N LYS A 80 -10.63 8.99 0.92
CA LYS A 80 -12.09 8.83 0.76
C LYS A 80 -12.59 7.41 0.97
N THR A 81 -11.72 6.44 0.70
CA THR A 81 -11.96 5.00 0.90
C THR A 81 -10.93 4.48 1.90
N ASP A 82 -11.36 3.59 2.79
CA ASP A 82 -10.44 2.85 3.66
C ASP A 82 -9.72 1.78 2.82
N ILE A 83 -8.55 2.12 2.28
CA ILE A 83 -7.75 1.23 1.43
C ILE A 83 -6.66 0.59 2.30
N PRO A 84 -6.55 -0.75 2.33
CA PRO A 84 -5.49 -1.41 3.08
C PRO A 84 -4.09 -0.96 2.64
N VAL A 85 -3.28 -0.61 3.62
CA VAL A 85 -1.91 -0.13 3.41
C VAL A 85 -0.92 -1.28 3.61
N ILE A 86 0.05 -1.34 2.72
CA ILE A 86 1.24 -2.20 2.82
C ILE A 86 2.43 -1.27 3.04
N LEU A 87 3.12 -1.45 4.16
CA LEU A 87 4.31 -0.71 4.53
C LEU A 87 5.54 -1.60 4.32
N ASP A 88 6.53 -1.06 3.61
CA ASP A 88 7.78 -1.78 3.43
C ASP A 88 8.54 -1.96 4.75
N GLU A 89 9.03 -3.17 4.97
CA GLU A 89 9.70 -3.55 6.22
C GLU A 89 10.95 -2.69 6.51
N ALA A 90 11.63 -2.19 5.47
CA ALA A 90 12.78 -1.30 5.65
C ALA A 90 12.42 0.00 6.38
N ILE A 91 11.18 0.48 6.24
CA ILE A 91 10.71 1.71 6.90
C ILE A 91 10.56 1.49 8.41
N THR A 92 10.13 0.30 8.83
CA THR A 92 9.98 -0.03 10.26
C THR A 92 11.30 -0.16 11.01
N LYS A 93 12.41 -0.23 10.27
CA LYS A 93 13.78 -0.37 10.77
C LYS A 93 14.57 0.94 10.70
N LEU A 94 13.92 2.05 10.37
CA LEU A 94 14.58 3.36 10.33
C LEU A 94 15.07 3.76 11.72
N ASP A 95 16.28 4.31 11.74
CA ASP A 95 16.88 4.96 12.90
C ASP A 95 17.41 6.33 12.45
N PRO A 96 16.79 7.45 12.89
CA PRO A 96 15.73 7.53 13.89
C PRO A 96 14.37 6.96 13.41
N ASP A 97 13.48 6.61 14.36
CA ASP A 97 12.09 6.12 14.15
C ASP A 97 11.19 7.20 13.52
N PHE A 98 11.48 7.57 12.28
CA PHE A 98 10.87 8.72 11.61
C PHE A 98 11.04 8.64 10.10
N PHE A 99 10.02 9.07 9.36
CA PHE A 99 10.11 9.25 7.92
C PHE A 99 9.20 10.38 7.43
N TRP A 100 9.43 10.78 6.17
CA TRP A 100 8.60 11.77 5.48
C TRP A 100 7.61 11.07 4.54
N LEU A 101 6.34 11.44 4.64
CA LEU A 101 5.26 10.98 3.76
C LEU A 101 4.67 12.17 2.99
N GLY A 102 4.05 11.93 1.83
CA GLY A 102 3.21 12.94 1.18
C GLY A 102 2.07 13.40 2.10
N GLY A 103 1.72 14.69 2.04
CA GLY A 103 0.70 15.29 2.93
C GLY A 103 -0.67 15.48 2.31
N GLY A 104 -0.95 14.90 1.14
CA GLY A 104 -2.21 15.13 0.43
C GLY A 104 -2.16 16.26 -0.62
N GLU A 105 -1.00 16.91 -0.77
CA GLU A 105 -0.73 17.96 -1.75
C GLU A 105 0.71 17.78 -2.27
N ILE A 106 1.00 18.21 -3.50
CA ILE A 106 2.26 17.90 -4.20
C ILE A 106 3.49 18.34 -3.38
N GLU A 107 3.44 19.54 -2.82
CA GLU A 107 4.56 20.16 -2.10
C GLU A 107 4.47 19.99 -0.57
N LEU A 108 3.42 19.34 -0.07
CA LEU A 108 3.25 19.12 1.37
C LEU A 108 3.83 17.76 1.78
N LYS A 109 4.67 17.76 2.82
CA LYS A 109 5.20 16.54 3.44
C LYS A 109 4.85 16.51 4.92
N LEU A 110 4.54 15.32 5.41
CA LEU A 110 4.29 15.03 6.81
C LEU A 110 5.50 14.31 7.37
N GLY A 111 6.10 14.89 8.41
CA GLY A 111 7.10 14.21 9.22
C GLY A 111 6.39 13.38 10.28
N ILE A 112 6.56 12.06 10.25
CA ILE A 112 5.80 11.13 11.10
C ILE A 112 6.76 10.15 11.75
N ARG A 113 6.56 9.86 13.05
CA ARG A 113 7.26 8.74 13.69
C ARG A 113 6.76 7.43 13.11
N THR A 114 7.65 6.50 12.80
CA THR A 114 7.23 5.25 12.15
C THR A 114 6.32 4.43 13.07
N SER A 115 6.60 4.40 14.37
CA SER A 115 5.73 3.78 15.38
C SER A 115 4.31 4.37 15.43
N GLU A 116 4.16 5.69 15.40
CA GLU A 116 2.84 6.35 15.40
C GLU A 116 2.07 6.06 14.12
N PHE A 117 2.76 6.07 12.97
CA PHE A 117 2.16 5.70 11.69
C PHE A 117 1.63 4.27 11.70
N ILE A 118 2.44 3.31 12.19
CA ILE A 118 2.03 1.89 12.27
C ILE A 118 0.81 1.73 13.18
N ASN A 119 0.79 2.40 14.33
CA ASN A 119 -0.33 2.32 15.27
C ASN A 119 -1.64 2.90 14.69
N TYR A 120 -1.55 4.01 13.95
CA TYR A 120 -2.71 4.68 13.39
C TYR A 120 -3.23 3.98 12.11
N VAL A 121 -2.33 3.70 11.16
CA VAL A 121 -2.68 3.15 9.85
C VAL A 121 -2.90 1.64 9.90
N ASN A 122 -2.32 0.96 10.91
CA ASN A 122 -2.35 -0.49 11.05
C ASN A 122 -1.97 -1.19 9.72
N PRO A 123 -0.80 -0.91 9.11
CA PRO A 123 -0.46 -1.44 7.79
C PRO A 123 -0.06 -2.93 7.85
N PHE A 124 -0.09 -3.61 6.71
CA PHE A 124 0.64 -4.87 6.56
C PHE A 124 2.13 -4.58 6.41
N ILE A 125 2.97 -5.17 7.24
CA ILE A 125 4.42 -5.03 7.13
C ILE A 125 4.94 -6.12 6.21
N VAL A 126 5.52 -5.73 5.08
CA VAL A 126 5.99 -6.66 4.04
C VAL A 126 7.34 -6.21 3.53
N ASN A 127 8.31 -7.12 3.44
CA ASN A 127 9.54 -6.86 2.70
C ASN A 127 9.23 -6.83 1.19
N CYS A 128 8.91 -5.65 0.68
CA CYS A 128 8.40 -5.44 -0.67
C CYS A 128 9.26 -4.48 -1.49
N SER A 129 10.47 -4.18 -1.02
CA SER A 129 11.46 -3.46 -1.78
C SER A 129 12.83 -4.15 -1.73
N SER A 130 13.67 -3.85 -2.72
CA SER A 130 15.08 -4.20 -2.68
C SER A 130 15.90 -2.92 -2.64
N SER A 131 16.84 -2.84 -1.69
CA SER A 131 17.91 -1.84 -1.68
C SER A 131 18.78 -2.07 -2.91
N SER A 132 19.00 -1.03 -3.72
CA SER A 132 20.04 -1.06 -4.77
C SER A 132 21.43 -0.95 -4.15
#